data_AF-A0A2W5ZRH9-F1
#
_entry.id   AF-A0A2W5ZRH9-F1
#
_cell.length_a   1.000
_cell.length_b   1.000
_cell.length_c   1.000
_cell.angle_alpha   90.00
_cell.angle_beta   90.00
_cell.angle_gamma   90.00
#
_symmetry.space_group_name_H-M   'P 1'
#
loop_
_entity.id
_entity.type
_entity.pdbx_description
1 polymer ?
#
loop_
_entity_poly.entity_id
_entity_poly.type
_entity_poly.pdbx_seq_one_letter_code
_entity_poly.pdbx_strand_id
1 'polypeptide(L)'
;MSDHLPAELQPPEIQSVIVGPLRTAYEISQERHDSEVGDDAMTFGQHIWKSGSYFLKKELDGLPGCWAEFVNQSLDIQIGRVRLRHHKLGDSEQDDPVRCFPNHPGPASRLGPEQLEIELQWPRGQPREYLGWVIGSYGNPEEGLGMVCLQAVGSERALDGGIARWEEVVVIYQAGSSAAATSAASAPKAATVIAPEPEVGLYQKEETAQEESGRR
;
A
#
# COMPACT_ATOMS: atom_id res chain seq x y z
N MET A 1 10.84 -15.88 -23.03
CA MET A 1 9.95 -14.96 -22.31
C MET A 1 9.54 -15.74 -21.09
N SER A 2 10.11 -15.39 -19.94
CA SER A 2 10.02 -16.23 -18.73
C SER A 2 8.85 -15.72 -17.90
N ASP A 3 7.77 -16.49 -17.87
CA ASP A 3 6.53 -16.28 -17.09
C ASP A 3 6.74 -16.59 -15.60
N HIS A 4 7.81 -16.09 -14.98
CA HIS A 4 8.23 -16.62 -13.69
C HIS A 4 8.36 -15.51 -12.65
N LEU A 5 7.26 -15.33 -11.90
CA LEU A 5 7.31 -14.92 -10.51
C LEU A 5 8.51 -15.59 -9.81
N PRO A 6 9.27 -14.87 -8.98
CA PRO A 6 10.28 -15.45 -8.12
C PRO A 6 9.70 -16.61 -7.30
N ALA A 7 10.51 -17.63 -7.04
CA ALA A 7 10.07 -18.81 -6.27
C ALA A 7 9.52 -18.43 -4.89
N GLU A 8 9.96 -17.30 -4.32
CA GLU A 8 9.47 -16.74 -3.07
C GLU A 8 8.02 -16.17 -3.16
N LEU A 9 7.55 -15.80 -4.36
CA LEU A 9 6.22 -15.22 -4.60
C LEU A 9 5.23 -16.19 -5.28
N GLN A 10 5.72 -17.33 -5.76
CA GLN A 10 4.89 -18.38 -6.35
C GLN A 10 3.94 -19.09 -5.38
N PRO A 11 4.28 -19.32 -4.09
CA PRO A 11 3.42 -20.09 -3.20
C PRO A 11 2.04 -19.44 -3.03
N PRO A 12 0.93 -20.20 -3.15
CA PRO A 12 -0.42 -19.67 -2.97
C PRO A 12 -0.66 -19.04 -1.61
N GLU A 13 0.05 -19.51 -0.57
CA GLU A 13 -0.02 -18.96 0.78
C GLU A 13 0.52 -17.53 0.82
N ILE A 14 1.63 -17.26 0.12
CA ILE A 14 2.20 -15.91 0.01
C ILE A 14 1.25 -14.99 -0.74
N GLN A 15 0.69 -15.46 -1.85
CA GLN A 15 -0.29 -14.67 -2.61
C GLN A 15 -1.54 -14.37 -1.78
N SER A 16 -2.02 -15.35 -0.99
CA SER A 16 -3.17 -15.17 -0.08
C SER A 16 -2.88 -14.16 1.03
N VAL A 17 -1.66 -14.18 1.58
CA VAL A 17 -1.19 -13.21 2.59
C VAL A 17 -1.07 -11.80 2.02
N ILE A 18 -0.85 -11.66 0.72
CA ILE A 18 -0.86 -10.36 0.05
C ILE A 18 -2.30 -9.90 -0.22
N VAL A 19 -3.13 -10.77 -0.80
CA VAL A 19 -4.49 -10.42 -1.25
C VAL A 19 -5.44 -10.18 -0.09
N GLY A 20 -5.39 -11.00 0.97
CA GLY A 20 -6.30 -10.92 2.11
C GLY A 20 -6.30 -9.55 2.79
N PRO A 21 -5.15 -9.04 3.24
CA PRO A 21 -4.99 -7.68 3.80
C PRO A 21 -5.53 -6.57 2.91
N LEU A 22 -5.28 -6.66 1.60
CA LEU A 22 -5.76 -5.68 0.64
C LEU A 22 -7.27 -5.73 0.53
N ARG A 23 -7.86 -6.93 0.46
CA ARG A 23 -9.32 -7.08 0.46
C ARG A 23 -9.94 -6.42 1.69
N THR A 24 -9.42 -6.71 2.88
CA THR A 24 -9.87 -6.08 4.13
C THR A 24 -9.73 -4.56 4.10
N ALA A 25 -8.65 -4.03 3.52
CA ALA A 25 -8.45 -2.59 3.37
C ALA A 25 -9.52 -1.94 2.48
N TYR A 26 -9.87 -2.58 1.36
CA TYR A 26 -10.95 -2.10 0.49
C TYR A 26 -12.30 -2.19 1.20
N GLU A 27 -12.64 -3.33 1.82
CA GLU A 27 -13.91 -3.52 2.54
C GLU A 27 -14.14 -2.41 3.58
N ILE A 28 -13.15 -2.17 4.46
CA ILE A 28 -13.25 -1.11 5.49
C ILE A 28 -13.32 0.28 4.87
N SER A 29 -12.58 0.53 3.78
CA SER A 29 -12.58 1.83 3.12
C SER A 29 -13.90 2.09 2.41
N GLN A 30 -14.54 1.06 1.85
CA GLN A 30 -15.86 1.17 1.23
C GLN A 30 -16.94 1.48 2.26
N GLU A 31 -16.93 0.76 3.40
CA GLU A 31 -17.90 1.00 4.48
C GLU A 31 -17.86 2.43 5.03
N ARG A 32 -16.70 3.10 4.91
CA ARG A 32 -16.47 4.46 5.42
C ARG A 32 -16.57 5.54 4.36
N HIS A 33 -16.61 5.18 3.09
CA HIS A 33 -16.60 6.14 2.01
C HIS A 33 -17.95 6.87 1.95
N ASP A 34 -17.91 8.19 2.08
CA ASP A 34 -19.10 9.02 1.98
C ASP A 34 -18.85 10.26 1.10
N SER A 35 -19.35 10.19 -0.13
CA SER A 35 -19.22 11.30 -1.09
C SER A 35 -19.97 12.56 -0.67
N GLU A 36 -20.99 12.46 0.19
CA GLU A 36 -21.77 13.63 0.64
C GLU A 36 -20.99 14.49 1.63
N VAL A 37 -19.99 13.92 2.32
CA VAL A 37 -19.09 14.65 3.22
C VAL A 37 -17.74 15.00 2.58
N GLY A 38 -17.60 14.76 1.28
CA GLY A 38 -16.43 15.13 0.50
C GLY A 38 -15.36 14.04 0.38
N ASP A 39 -15.68 12.78 0.69
CA ASP A 39 -14.78 11.68 0.30
C ASP A 39 -14.82 11.51 -1.22
N ASP A 40 -13.65 11.50 -1.83
CA ASP A 40 -13.47 11.34 -3.26
C ASP A 40 -12.56 10.13 -3.56
N ALA A 41 -12.30 9.89 -4.84
CA ALA A 41 -11.42 8.80 -5.26
C ALA A 41 -10.00 8.92 -4.69
N MET A 42 -9.54 10.15 -4.42
CA MET A 42 -8.22 10.39 -3.85
C MET A 42 -8.19 10.02 -2.36
N THR A 43 -9.16 10.47 -1.55
CA THR A 43 -9.22 10.12 -0.12
C THR A 43 -9.41 8.63 0.06
N PHE A 44 -10.26 8.00 -0.76
CA PHE A 44 -10.43 6.55 -0.80
C PHE A 44 -9.10 5.83 -1.12
N GLY A 45 -8.37 6.28 -2.14
CA GLY A 45 -7.06 5.73 -2.48
C GLY A 45 -6.03 5.86 -1.35
N GLN A 46 -6.03 6.99 -0.64
CA GLN A 46 -5.16 7.21 0.53
C GLN A 46 -5.52 6.29 1.69
N HIS A 47 -6.81 6.09 1.96
CA HIS A 47 -7.30 5.17 2.99
C HIS A 47 -6.88 3.72 2.71
N ILE A 48 -7.05 3.25 1.47
CA ILE A 48 -6.60 1.92 1.04
C ILE A 48 -5.09 1.79 1.16
N TRP A 49 -4.34 2.75 0.63
CA TRP A 49 -2.88 2.69 0.69
C TRP A 49 -2.39 2.59 2.14
N LYS A 50 -2.95 3.39 3.04
CA LYS A 50 -2.55 3.39 4.45
C LYS A 50 -2.98 2.13 5.19
N SER A 51 -4.25 1.76 5.11
CA SER A 51 -4.81 0.59 5.80
C SER A 51 -4.27 -0.72 5.23
N GLY A 52 -4.18 -0.84 3.90
CA GLY A 52 -3.58 -1.98 3.21
C GLY A 52 -2.13 -2.19 3.60
N SER A 53 -1.34 -1.11 3.66
CA SER A 53 0.05 -1.22 4.15
C SER A 53 0.12 -1.67 5.61
N TYR A 54 -0.79 -1.20 6.46
CA TYR A 54 -0.83 -1.64 7.87
C TYR A 54 -1.19 -3.12 7.99
N PHE A 55 -2.22 -3.59 7.28
CA PHE A 55 -2.64 -4.99 7.32
C PHE A 55 -1.60 -5.92 6.68
N LEU A 56 -0.98 -5.52 5.58
CA LEU A 56 0.11 -6.27 4.95
C LEU A 56 1.26 -6.47 5.94
N LYS A 57 1.72 -5.40 6.59
CA LYS A 57 2.76 -5.49 7.61
C LYS A 57 2.39 -6.50 8.70
N LYS A 58 1.17 -6.39 9.23
CA LYS A 58 0.70 -7.24 10.33
C LYS A 58 0.73 -8.73 9.96
N GLU A 59 0.26 -9.09 8.77
CA GLU A 59 0.26 -10.49 8.34
C GLU A 59 1.68 -10.99 8.01
N LEU A 60 2.50 -10.17 7.34
CA LEU A 60 3.85 -10.54 6.93
C LEU A 60 4.82 -10.67 8.12
N ASP A 61 4.69 -9.83 9.15
CA ASP A 61 5.51 -9.94 10.38
C ASP A 61 5.30 -11.29 11.09
N GLY A 62 4.17 -11.96 10.87
CA GLY A 62 3.86 -13.26 11.46
C GLY A 62 4.48 -14.45 10.73
N LEU A 63 5.13 -14.25 9.59
CA LEU A 63 5.58 -15.33 8.71
C LEU A 63 7.10 -15.51 8.72
N PRO A 64 7.60 -16.76 8.84
CA PRO A 64 9.02 -17.04 8.72
C PRO A 64 9.59 -16.58 7.37
N GLY A 65 10.72 -15.86 7.41
CA GLY A 65 11.40 -15.39 6.20
C GLY A 65 10.75 -14.15 5.55
N CYS A 66 9.73 -13.59 6.18
CA CYS A 66 9.12 -12.31 5.79
C CYS A 66 9.56 -11.21 6.76
N TRP A 67 9.67 -9.99 6.24
CA TRP A 67 9.95 -8.79 7.00
C TRP A 67 9.22 -7.62 6.36
N ALA A 68 8.63 -6.75 7.17
CA ALA A 68 7.97 -5.55 6.67
C ALA A 68 8.21 -4.36 7.59
N GLU A 69 8.58 -3.20 7.05
CA GLU A 69 8.84 -1.98 7.82
C GLU A 69 8.31 -0.74 7.10
N PHE A 70 7.85 0.25 7.87
CA PHE A 70 7.52 1.55 7.33
C PHE A 70 8.76 2.43 7.23
N VAL A 71 9.15 2.76 6.00
CA VAL A 71 10.27 3.66 5.69
C VAL A 71 9.72 4.85 4.89
N ASN A 72 9.90 6.07 5.39
CA ASN A 72 9.42 7.30 4.73
C ASN A 72 7.94 7.23 4.29
N GLN A 73 7.08 6.77 5.20
CA GLN A 73 5.64 6.54 5.01
C GLN A 73 5.26 5.42 4.04
N SER A 74 6.22 4.80 3.36
CA SER A 74 5.99 3.66 2.46
C SER A 74 6.28 2.35 3.17
N LEU A 75 5.56 1.29 2.85
CA LEU A 75 5.84 -0.04 3.37
C LEU A 75 6.93 -0.70 2.51
N ASP A 76 8.08 -0.99 3.12
CA ASP A 76 9.09 -1.89 2.56
C ASP A 76 8.78 -3.32 3.01
N ILE A 77 8.77 -4.26 2.07
CA ILE A 77 8.49 -5.66 2.33
C ILE A 77 9.66 -6.46 1.77
N GLN A 78 10.11 -7.46 2.53
CA GLN A 78 11.05 -8.45 2.07
C GLN A 78 10.49 -9.85 2.32
N ILE A 79 10.46 -10.68 1.28
CA ILE A 79 10.06 -12.09 1.34
C ILE A 79 11.23 -12.90 0.77
N GLY A 80 11.99 -13.55 1.65
CA GLY A 80 13.26 -14.17 1.30
C GLY A 80 14.22 -13.14 0.70
N ARG A 81 14.50 -13.26 -0.61
CA ARG A 81 15.38 -12.37 -1.37
C ARG A 81 14.65 -11.29 -2.15
N VAL A 82 13.33 -11.38 -2.25
CA VAL A 82 12.52 -10.47 -3.04
C VAL A 82 12.10 -9.29 -2.17
N ARG A 83 12.21 -8.07 -2.72
CA ARG A 83 11.68 -6.87 -2.10
C ARG A 83 10.45 -6.38 -2.82
N LEU A 84 9.45 -5.97 -2.05
CA LEU A 84 8.18 -5.46 -2.54
C LEU A 84 7.86 -4.10 -1.92
N ARG A 85 7.16 -3.27 -2.68
CA ARG A 85 6.45 -2.09 -2.17
C ARG A 85 4.96 -2.25 -2.46
N HIS A 86 4.11 -1.80 -1.54
CA HIS A 86 2.67 -1.74 -1.78
C HIS A 86 2.25 -0.37 -2.31
N HIS A 87 1.41 -0.37 -3.35
CA HIS A 87 0.81 0.83 -3.88
C HIS A 87 -0.61 0.59 -4.39
N LYS A 88 -1.51 1.56 -4.18
CA LYS A 88 -2.81 1.60 -4.88
C LYS A 88 -2.55 2.14 -6.28
N LEU A 89 -2.84 1.35 -7.30
CA LEU A 89 -2.65 1.73 -8.70
C LEU A 89 -3.99 1.91 -9.39
N GLY A 90 -4.01 2.83 -10.35
CA GLY A 90 -5.18 3.20 -11.13
C GLY A 90 -6.13 4.16 -10.42
N ASP A 91 -6.95 4.86 -11.21
CA ASP A 91 -8.05 5.72 -10.76
C ASP A 91 -9.39 4.97 -10.79
N SER A 92 -9.47 3.86 -11.55
CA SER A 92 -10.66 3.02 -11.67
C SER A 92 -10.34 1.51 -11.67
N GLU A 93 -11.36 0.66 -11.69
CA GLU A 93 -11.23 -0.80 -11.83
C GLU A 93 -10.96 -1.26 -13.28
N GLN A 94 -11.23 -0.40 -14.26
CA GLN A 94 -11.07 -0.67 -15.70
C GLN A 94 -9.66 -0.31 -16.19
N ASP A 95 -8.84 0.15 -15.26
CA ASP A 95 -7.49 0.60 -15.47
C ASP A 95 -6.58 -0.57 -15.88
N ASP A 96 -6.03 -0.47 -17.08
CA ASP A 96 -5.04 -1.44 -17.58
C ASP A 96 -3.75 -1.32 -16.73
N PRO A 97 -3.36 -2.38 -15.99
CA PRO A 97 -2.18 -2.35 -15.12
C PRO A 97 -0.87 -1.99 -15.84
N VAL A 98 -0.81 -2.27 -17.15
CA VAL A 98 0.33 -1.95 -18.00
C VAL A 98 0.32 -0.47 -18.40
N ARG A 99 -0.85 0.19 -18.42
CA ARG A 99 -1.02 1.60 -18.84
C ARG A 99 -1.10 2.60 -17.69
N CYS A 100 -1.51 2.18 -16.49
CA CYS A 100 -1.66 3.07 -15.34
C CYS A 100 -0.32 3.48 -14.69
N PHE A 101 0.78 3.11 -15.33
CA PHE A 101 2.16 3.40 -14.94
C PHE A 101 3.00 3.51 -16.24
N PRO A 102 4.04 4.36 -16.37
CA PRO A 102 4.89 4.96 -15.34
C PRO A 102 4.54 6.32 -14.75
N ASN A 103 3.51 7.00 -15.25
CA ASN A 103 3.29 8.41 -14.92
C ASN A 103 2.55 8.67 -13.58
N HIS A 104 2.47 7.71 -12.66
CA HIS A 104 1.85 7.94 -11.36
C HIS A 104 2.81 8.71 -10.44
N PRO A 105 2.48 9.91 -9.92
CA PRO A 105 3.39 10.76 -9.14
C PRO A 105 3.66 10.26 -7.69
N GLY A 106 3.35 8.99 -7.41
CA GLY A 106 3.37 8.41 -6.05
C GLY A 106 4.72 7.78 -5.70
N PRO A 107 4.99 7.46 -4.41
CA PRO A 107 6.28 6.92 -3.96
C PRO A 107 6.74 5.65 -4.69
N ALA A 108 5.81 4.83 -5.17
CA ALA A 108 6.10 3.65 -5.97
C ALA A 108 6.80 3.99 -7.29
N SER A 109 6.57 5.17 -7.88
CA SER A 109 7.31 5.59 -9.06
C SER A 109 8.77 5.90 -8.73
N ARG A 110 9.14 6.20 -7.49
CA ARG A 110 10.52 6.57 -7.10
C ARG A 110 11.41 5.39 -6.73
N LEU A 111 11.06 4.16 -7.13
CA LEU A 111 11.92 2.96 -7.00
C LEU A 111 13.16 3.06 -7.94
N GLY A 112 14.01 4.04 -7.68
CA GLY A 112 15.35 4.17 -8.24
C GLY A 112 16.30 3.15 -7.62
N PRO A 113 17.25 2.57 -8.37
CA PRO A 113 18.22 1.62 -7.83
C PRO A 113 19.11 2.28 -6.78
N GLU A 114 19.38 3.59 -6.91
CA GLU A 114 20.27 4.34 -6.02
C GLU A 114 19.67 4.59 -4.63
N GLN A 115 18.36 4.88 -4.53
CA GLN A 115 17.68 5.05 -3.23
C GLN A 115 17.49 3.70 -2.53
N LEU A 116 17.20 2.66 -3.31
CA LEU A 116 17.22 1.27 -2.88
C LEU A 116 18.63 0.89 -2.38
N GLU A 117 19.69 1.07 -3.17
CA GLU A 117 21.09 0.72 -2.84
C GLU A 117 21.62 1.41 -1.57
N ILE A 118 21.25 2.68 -1.35
CA ILE A 118 21.60 3.45 -0.15
C ILE A 118 20.83 2.97 1.08
N GLU A 119 19.53 2.64 0.96
CA GLU A 119 18.74 2.05 2.06
C GLU A 119 19.09 0.56 2.31
N LEU A 120 19.61 -0.16 1.32
CA LEU A 120 19.74 -1.63 1.30
C LEU A 120 21.07 -2.20 1.81
N GLN A 121 22.15 -1.40 1.90
CA GLN A 121 23.52 -1.92 2.06
C GLN A 121 23.80 -3.14 1.17
N TRP A 122 23.31 -3.12 -0.08
CA TRP A 122 23.32 -4.29 -0.95
C TRP A 122 24.75 -4.82 -1.12
N PRO A 123 25.03 -6.12 -0.84
CA PRO A 123 26.36 -6.65 -1.01
C PRO A 123 26.81 -6.49 -2.47
N ARG A 124 27.91 -5.76 -2.68
CA ARG A 124 28.51 -5.61 -4.01
C ARG A 124 28.71 -7.00 -4.62
N GLY A 125 28.11 -7.25 -5.79
CA GLY A 125 28.36 -8.45 -6.59
C GLY A 125 27.28 -9.53 -6.60
N GLN A 126 26.10 -9.32 -6.00
CA GLN A 126 24.98 -10.27 -6.20
C GLN A 126 24.26 -10.06 -7.56
N PRO A 127 23.75 -11.15 -8.19
CA PRO A 127 23.04 -11.07 -9.47
C PRO A 127 21.82 -10.16 -9.40
N ARG A 128 21.62 -9.37 -10.46
CA ARG A 128 20.63 -8.28 -10.57
C ARG A 128 19.24 -8.75 -11.04
N GLU A 129 18.92 -10.03 -10.91
CA GLU A 129 17.69 -10.61 -11.44
C GLU A 129 16.47 -10.05 -10.68
N TYR A 130 15.87 -8.98 -11.20
CA TYR A 130 14.59 -8.35 -10.81
C TYR A 130 14.13 -8.57 -9.37
N LEU A 131 14.90 -8.08 -8.39
CA LEU A 131 14.57 -8.24 -6.97
C LEU A 131 13.61 -7.17 -6.44
N GLY A 132 13.26 -6.18 -7.26
CA GLY A 132 12.27 -5.15 -6.94
C GLY A 132 10.93 -5.45 -7.60
N TRP A 133 9.90 -5.61 -6.78
CA TRP A 133 8.51 -5.83 -7.19
C TRP A 133 7.60 -4.77 -6.58
N VAL A 134 6.46 -4.52 -7.24
CA VAL A 134 5.38 -3.70 -6.69
C VAL A 134 4.14 -4.56 -6.56
N ILE A 135 3.48 -4.46 -5.41
CA ILE A 135 2.13 -4.97 -5.17
C ILE A 135 1.18 -3.85 -5.58
N GLY A 136 0.61 -3.99 -6.77
CA GLY A 136 -0.43 -3.10 -7.28
C GLY A 136 -1.81 -3.59 -6.90
N SER A 137 -2.59 -2.77 -6.18
CA SER A 137 -4.01 -3.05 -5.93
C SER A 137 -4.90 -2.09 -6.70
N TYR A 138 -5.96 -2.61 -7.29
CA TYR A 138 -6.91 -1.90 -8.15
C TYR A 138 -8.35 -2.12 -7.66
N GLY A 139 -9.16 -1.07 -7.70
CA GLY A 139 -10.55 -1.10 -7.25
C GLY A 139 -11.10 0.30 -7.00
N ASN A 140 -12.35 0.36 -6.52
CA ASN A 140 -13.07 1.61 -6.28
C ASN A 140 -14.06 1.50 -5.10
N PRO A 141 -14.68 2.61 -4.67
CA PRO A 141 -15.63 2.61 -3.55
C PRO A 141 -16.90 1.80 -3.79
N GLU A 142 -17.33 1.62 -5.04
CA GLU A 142 -18.58 0.93 -5.39
C GLU A 142 -18.39 -0.59 -5.43
N GLU A 143 -17.37 -1.07 -6.13
CA GLU A 143 -17.12 -2.50 -6.37
C GLU A 143 -16.09 -3.12 -5.41
N GLY A 144 -15.27 -2.30 -4.77
CA GLY A 144 -14.25 -2.75 -3.83
C GLY A 144 -12.97 -3.18 -4.53
N LEU A 145 -12.29 -4.20 -3.99
CA LEU A 145 -11.05 -4.71 -4.57
C LEU A 145 -11.36 -5.51 -5.84
N GLY A 146 -10.98 -4.94 -6.99
CA GLY A 146 -11.15 -5.55 -8.31
C GLY A 146 -9.99 -6.45 -8.71
N MET A 147 -8.73 -6.07 -8.43
CA MET A 147 -7.56 -6.83 -8.90
C MET A 147 -6.32 -6.57 -8.03
N VAL A 148 -5.45 -7.58 -7.92
CA VAL A 148 -4.10 -7.44 -7.34
C VAL A 148 -3.07 -8.02 -8.31
N CYS A 149 -2.04 -7.24 -8.57
CA CYS A 149 -0.93 -7.58 -9.45
C CYS A 149 0.40 -7.53 -8.70
N LEU A 150 1.33 -8.38 -9.12
CA LEU A 150 2.75 -8.31 -8.81
C LEU A 150 3.48 -7.81 -10.06
N GLN A 151 4.16 -6.67 -9.94
CA GLN A 151 4.76 -5.96 -11.08
C GLN A 151 6.27 -5.90 -10.91
N ALA A 152 7.02 -6.49 -11.84
CA ALA A 152 8.48 -6.49 -11.82
C ALA A 152 9.00 -5.12 -12.29
N VAL A 153 9.84 -4.51 -11.46
CA VAL A 153 10.46 -3.22 -11.77
C VAL A 153 11.54 -3.41 -12.83
N GLY A 154 11.46 -2.69 -13.94
CA GLY A 154 12.48 -2.74 -14.98
C GLY A 154 13.81 -2.15 -14.59
N SER A 155 14.85 -2.44 -15.36
CA SER A 155 16.20 -1.91 -15.14
C SER A 155 16.35 -0.46 -15.62
N GLU A 156 15.48 -0.01 -16.52
CA GLU A 156 15.47 1.36 -17.05
C GLU A 156 14.84 2.36 -16.06
N ARG A 157 15.25 3.63 -16.12
CA ARG A 157 14.78 4.70 -15.24
C ARG A 157 14.34 5.93 -16.01
N ALA A 158 13.32 6.59 -15.48
CA ALA A 158 12.87 7.90 -15.93
C ALA A 158 13.88 8.98 -15.50
N LEU A 159 13.79 10.17 -16.09
CA LEU A 159 14.74 11.26 -15.85
C LEU A 159 14.76 11.75 -14.40
N ASP A 160 13.65 11.57 -13.67
CA ASP A 160 13.50 11.91 -12.26
C ASP A 160 13.94 10.78 -11.30
N GLY A 161 14.55 9.72 -11.84
CA GLY A 161 14.98 8.54 -11.08
C GLY A 161 13.86 7.52 -10.85
N GLY A 162 12.67 7.74 -11.39
CA GLY A 162 11.55 6.84 -11.24
C GLY A 162 11.62 5.57 -12.08
N ILE A 163 10.74 4.60 -11.80
CA ILE A 163 10.57 3.40 -12.62
C ILE A 163 10.12 3.83 -14.03
N ALA A 164 10.89 3.46 -15.06
CA ALA A 164 10.53 3.77 -16.45
C ALA A 164 9.46 2.84 -17.03
N ARG A 165 9.45 1.57 -16.62
CA ARG A 165 8.53 0.55 -17.12
C ARG A 165 8.44 -0.67 -16.19
N TRP A 166 7.38 -1.45 -16.37
CA TRP A 166 7.29 -2.81 -15.88
C TRP A 166 7.96 -3.78 -16.86
N GLU A 167 8.71 -4.75 -16.36
CA GLU A 167 9.21 -5.86 -17.18
C GLU A 167 8.20 -7.00 -17.24
N GLU A 168 7.44 -7.16 -16.16
CA GLU A 168 6.44 -8.20 -16.01
C GLU A 168 5.29 -7.70 -15.14
N VAL A 169 4.08 -8.17 -15.44
CA VAL A 169 2.88 -7.92 -14.65
C VAL A 169 2.16 -9.26 -14.48
N VAL A 170 2.05 -9.72 -13.24
CA VAL A 170 1.43 -11.00 -12.89
C VAL A 170 0.18 -10.73 -12.05
N VAL A 171 -0.98 -11.14 -12.54
CA VAL A 171 -2.24 -11.04 -11.78
C VAL A 171 -2.31 -12.18 -10.77
N ILE A 172 -2.41 -11.85 -9.48
CA ILE A 172 -2.55 -12.83 -8.39
C ILE A 172 -3.97 -12.86 -7.79
N TYR A 173 -4.82 -11.90 -8.17
CA TYR A 173 -6.25 -11.88 -7.83
C TYR A 173 -7.02 -11.03 -8.83
N GLN A 174 -8.23 -11.48 -9.19
CA GLN A 174 -9.19 -10.71 -9.98
C GLN A 174 -10.62 -11.05 -9.55
N ALA A 175 -11.41 -10.02 -9.20
CA ALA A 175 -12.82 -10.15 -8.87
C ALA A 175 -13.61 -10.71 -10.06
N GLY A 176 -14.58 -11.59 -9.80
CA GLY A 176 -15.40 -12.22 -10.84
C GLY A 176 -14.70 -13.35 -11.63
N SER A 177 -13.37 -13.48 -11.56
CA SER A 177 -12.66 -14.62 -12.12
C SER A 177 -12.72 -15.78 -11.14
N SER A 178 -13.60 -16.75 -11.40
CA SER A 178 -13.72 -17.96 -10.56
C SER A 178 -12.51 -18.88 -10.78
N ALA A 179 -11.45 -18.65 -10.01
CA ALA A 179 -10.40 -19.63 -9.77
C ALA A 179 -10.34 -19.91 -8.27
N ALA A 180 -10.98 -21.02 -7.87
CA ALA A 180 -10.99 -21.69 -6.57
C ALA A 180 -10.21 -21.02 -5.41
N ALA A 181 -10.93 -20.23 -4.59
CA ALA A 181 -10.47 -19.86 -3.25
C ALA A 181 -11.09 -20.81 -2.22
N THR A 182 -10.22 -21.66 -1.68
CA THR A 182 -10.39 -22.55 -0.55
C THR A 182 -10.92 -21.81 0.69
N SER A 183 -11.98 -22.37 1.27
CA SER A 183 -12.39 -22.33 2.69
C SER A 183 -12.33 -20.98 3.41
N ALA A 184 -13.47 -20.28 3.41
CA ALA A 184 -13.80 -19.21 4.35
C ALA A 184 -13.77 -19.72 5.80
N ALA A 185 -12.82 -19.22 6.60
CA ALA A 185 -12.98 -19.15 8.05
C ALA A 185 -13.69 -17.83 8.38
N SER A 186 -14.89 -17.90 8.94
CA SER A 186 -15.63 -16.74 9.42
C SER A 186 -14.83 -15.97 10.47
N ALA A 187 -14.51 -14.70 10.18
CA ALA A 187 -14.03 -13.76 11.18
C ALA A 187 -15.15 -13.42 12.18
N PRO A 188 -14.87 -13.25 13.48
CA PRO A 188 -15.86 -12.81 14.45
C PRO A 188 -16.17 -11.31 14.26
N LYS A 189 -17.45 -10.96 14.29
CA LYS A 189 -17.92 -9.56 14.30
C LYS A 189 -17.31 -8.81 15.48
N ALA A 190 -16.55 -7.75 15.19
CA ALA A 190 -16.11 -6.80 16.21
C ALA A 190 -17.33 -6.04 16.76
N ALA A 191 -17.43 -5.95 18.09
CA ALA A 191 -18.45 -5.18 18.77
C ALA A 191 -18.20 -3.68 18.58
N THR A 192 -19.25 -2.95 18.19
CA THR A 192 -19.26 -1.50 18.04
C THR A 192 -18.92 -0.83 19.37
N VAL A 193 -17.77 -0.18 19.47
CA VAL A 193 -17.42 0.69 20.59
C VAL A 193 -18.04 2.06 20.31
N ILE A 194 -19.06 2.43 21.09
CA ILE A 194 -19.64 3.77 21.07
C ILE A 194 -18.63 4.69 21.77
N ALA A 195 -17.99 5.58 21.01
CA ALA A 195 -17.16 6.63 21.59
C ALA A 195 -18.05 7.69 22.27
N PRO A 196 -17.73 8.14 23.49
CA PRO A 196 -18.45 9.26 24.10
C PRO A 196 -18.18 10.57 23.34
N GLU A 197 -19.19 11.44 23.28
CA GLU A 197 -19.10 12.75 22.64
C GLU A 197 -17.99 13.60 23.27
N PRO A 198 -17.22 14.36 22.45
CA PRO A 198 -16.18 15.23 22.97
C PRO A 198 -16.79 16.43 23.71
N GLU A 199 -16.44 16.60 24.98
CA GLU A 199 -16.71 17.83 25.73
C GLU A 199 -15.85 18.97 25.16
N VAL A 200 -16.49 19.90 24.45
CA VAL A 200 -15.85 21.12 23.94
C VAL A 200 -15.68 22.11 25.10
N GLY A 201 -14.51 22.08 25.74
CA GLY A 201 -14.10 23.12 26.69
C GLY A 201 -13.77 24.42 25.96
N LEU A 202 -14.64 25.42 26.06
CA LEU A 202 -14.36 26.79 25.61
C LEU A 202 -13.27 27.39 26.51
N TYR A 203 -12.05 27.51 25.99
CA TYR A 203 -10.99 28.28 26.65
C TYR A 203 -11.37 29.76 26.68
N GLN A 204 -11.68 30.28 27.88
CA GLN A 204 -11.77 31.71 28.11
C GLN A 204 -10.37 32.30 28.12
N LYS A 205 -10.16 33.29 27.24
CA LYS A 205 -8.91 34.02 27.07
C LYS A 205 -8.84 35.08 28.19
N GLU A 206 -8.02 34.85 29.20
CA GLU A 206 -7.74 35.87 30.23
C GLU A 206 -6.87 36.98 29.63
N GLU A 207 -7.45 38.18 29.52
CA GLU A 207 -6.71 39.42 29.23
C GLU A 207 -5.83 39.77 30.44
N THR A 208 -4.52 39.67 30.27
CA THR A 208 -3.56 40.26 31.21
C THR A 208 -3.26 41.69 30.78
N ALA A 209 -3.83 42.65 31.49
CA ALA A 209 -3.44 44.04 31.43
C ALA A 209 -2.06 44.22 32.10
N GLN A 210 -1.07 44.74 31.36
CA GLN A 210 0.19 45.22 31.92
C GLN A 210 0.00 46.65 32.41
N GLU A 211 0.01 46.84 33.74
CA GLU A 211 0.19 48.14 34.38
C GLU A 211 1.67 48.55 34.34
N GLU A 212 1.91 49.76 33.82
CA GLU A 212 3.13 50.52 33.99
C GLU A 212 3.37 50.84 35.47
N SER A 213 4.57 50.53 35.99
CA SER A 213 5.07 51.20 37.20
C SER A 213 6.59 51.35 37.16
N GLY A 214 6.98 52.55 36.73
CA GLY A 214 8.14 53.35 37.12
C GLY A 214 9.42 52.68 37.63
N ARG A 215 10.52 52.98 36.94
CA ARG A 215 11.77 53.40 37.61
C ARG A 215 12.41 54.58 36.89
N ARG A 216 12.65 55.62 37.69
CA ARG A 216 13.66 56.66 37.44
C ARG A 216 15.06 56.05 37.56
#